data_AF-A0A2G2DWG0-F1
#
_entry.id   AF-A0A2G2DWG0-F1
#
_cell.length_a   1.000
_cell.length_b   1.000
_cell.length_c   1.000
_cell.angle_alpha   90.00
_cell.angle_beta   90.00
_cell.angle_gamma   90.00
#
_symmetry.space_group_name_H-M   'P 1'
#
loop_
_entity.id
_entity.type
_entity.pdbx_description
1 polymer ?
#
loop_
_entity_poly.entity_id
_entity_poly.type
_entity_poly.pdbx_seq_one_letter_code
_entity_poly.pdbx_strand_id
1 'polypeptide(L)'
;MDSIAIFTAALEYEEKICDFYHTAASTIDDKRGKSIFKALADDEQSHVDFLHYSLEQLRADKTIDTTRLQTPIPARNQIDANIEKIKAEIPKQMLGNIRTVLNSALKLEKETSAYYRAARDKTEGPIRDILSTFLKIEERHVDVVQIEIDHATHNGMWFNFMEINLEVE
;
A
#
# COMPACT_ATOMS: atom_id res chain seq x y z
N MET A 1 -21.80 8.63 -10.58
CA MET A 1 -21.79 7.21 -10.15
C MET A 1 -22.25 7.16 -8.70
N ASP A 2 -22.87 6.05 -8.28
CA ASP A 2 -23.25 5.86 -6.88
C ASP A 2 -21.99 5.70 -6.00
N SER A 3 -21.88 6.52 -4.96
CA SER A 3 -20.72 6.54 -4.07
C SER A 3 -20.61 5.25 -3.26
N ILE A 4 -21.74 4.62 -2.92
CA ILE A 4 -21.76 3.33 -2.23
C ILE A 4 -21.18 2.25 -3.14
N ALA A 5 -21.59 2.20 -4.41
CA ALA A 5 -21.06 1.24 -5.37
C ALA A 5 -19.55 1.43 -5.61
N ILE A 6 -19.07 2.68 -5.68
CA ILE A 6 -17.63 2.95 -5.79
C ILE A 6 -16.89 2.44 -4.55
N PHE A 7 -17.35 2.79 -3.35
CA PHE A 7 -16.63 2.42 -2.12
C PHE A 7 -16.71 0.92 -1.83
N THR A 8 -17.78 0.25 -2.28
CA THR A 8 -17.89 -1.21 -2.20
C THR A 8 -16.87 -1.88 -3.12
N ALA A 9 -16.73 -1.41 -4.36
CA ALA A 9 -15.71 -1.96 -5.26
C ALA A 9 -14.29 -1.61 -4.80
N ALA A 10 -14.05 -0.41 -4.25
CA ALA A 10 -12.77 -0.05 -3.64
C ALA A 10 -12.40 -1.03 -2.51
N LEU A 11 -13.36 -1.33 -1.63
CA LEU A 11 -13.18 -2.26 -0.52
C LEU A 11 -12.75 -3.66 -1.00
N GLU A 12 -13.33 -4.17 -2.09
CA GLU A 12 -12.92 -5.46 -2.66
C GLU A 12 -11.45 -5.46 -3.15
N TYR A 13 -10.94 -4.33 -3.66
CA TYR A 13 -9.52 -4.21 -4.01
C TYR A 13 -8.65 -4.18 -2.75
N GLU A 14 -9.04 -3.40 -1.73
CA GLU A 14 -8.29 -3.28 -0.47
C GLU A 14 -8.22 -4.59 0.31
N GLU A 15 -9.33 -5.30 0.45
CA GLU A 15 -9.37 -6.61 1.11
C GLU A 15 -8.46 -7.61 0.38
N LYS A 16 -8.50 -7.61 -0.96
CA LYS A 16 -7.68 -8.52 -1.78
C LYS A 16 -6.19 -8.25 -1.60
N ILE A 17 -5.76 -6.99 -1.53
CA ILE A 17 -4.34 -6.66 -1.39
C ILE A 17 -3.86 -6.85 0.06
N CYS A 18 -4.70 -6.54 1.05
CA CYS A 18 -4.46 -6.85 2.46
C CYS A 18 -4.25 -8.36 2.68
N ASP A 19 -5.17 -9.20 2.18
CA ASP A 19 -5.07 -10.66 2.27
C ASP A 19 -3.81 -11.21 1.58
N PHE A 20 -3.47 -10.62 0.43
CA PHE A 20 -2.25 -10.96 -0.30
C PHE A 20 -1.02 -10.68 0.57
N TYR A 21 -0.93 -9.50 1.20
CA TYR A 21 0.20 -9.14 2.03
C TYR A 21 0.30 -9.96 3.32
N HIS A 22 -0.82 -10.27 3.97
CA HIS A 22 -0.83 -11.20 5.11
C HIS A 22 -0.32 -12.59 4.72
N THR A 23 -0.71 -13.09 3.54
CA THR A 23 -0.23 -14.35 2.99
C THR A 23 1.27 -14.29 2.67
N ALA A 24 1.73 -13.21 2.06
CA ALA A 24 3.15 -12.98 1.75
C ALA A 24 4.01 -12.95 3.04
N ALA A 25 3.57 -12.21 4.06
CA ALA A 25 4.25 -12.13 5.36
C ALA A 25 4.33 -13.49 6.08
N SER A 26 3.36 -14.38 5.84
CA SER A 26 3.34 -15.72 6.45
C SER A 26 4.20 -16.75 5.70
N THR A 27 4.51 -16.52 4.43
CA THR A 27 5.20 -17.47 3.54
C THR A 27 6.70 -17.20 3.37
N ILE A 28 7.16 -15.98 3.64
CA ILE A 28 8.56 -15.59 3.47
C ILE A 28 9.33 -15.86 4.74
N ASP A 29 10.39 -16.66 4.72
CA ASP A 29 11.15 -16.98 5.95
C ASP A 29 12.07 -15.85 6.45
N ASP A 30 12.35 -14.85 5.62
CA ASP A 30 13.21 -13.73 5.97
C ASP A 30 12.50 -12.72 6.88
N LYS A 31 13.07 -12.46 8.07
CA LYS A 31 12.47 -11.56 9.08
C LYS A 31 12.18 -10.17 8.52
N ARG A 32 13.00 -9.68 7.61
CA ARG A 32 12.89 -8.34 7.06
C ARG A 32 11.81 -8.26 5.99
N GLY A 33 11.79 -9.21 5.05
CA GLY A 33 10.68 -9.39 4.12
C GLY A 33 9.34 -9.53 4.84
N LYS A 34 9.26 -10.34 5.90
CA LYS A 34 8.05 -10.43 6.75
C LYS A 34 7.63 -9.07 7.30
N SER A 35 8.59 -8.27 7.77
CA SER A 35 8.34 -6.95 8.36
C SER A 35 7.76 -5.98 7.34
N ILE A 36 8.28 -5.95 6.12
CA ILE A 36 7.81 -5.09 5.01
C ILE A 36 6.38 -5.47 4.63
N PHE A 37 6.14 -6.75 4.34
CA PHE A 37 4.79 -7.20 3.96
C PHE A 37 3.78 -7.06 5.09
N LYS A 38 4.21 -7.23 6.35
CA LYS A 38 3.34 -6.96 7.48
C LYS A 38 2.98 -5.47 7.56
N ALA A 39 3.96 -4.58 7.42
CA ALA A 39 3.70 -3.15 7.47
C ALA A 39 2.78 -2.68 6.33
N LEU A 40 2.94 -3.24 5.13
CA LEU A 40 2.00 -3.02 4.03
C LEU A 40 0.60 -3.56 4.38
N ALA A 41 0.49 -4.81 4.85
CA ALA A 41 -0.80 -5.40 5.25
C ALA A 41 -1.52 -4.56 6.33
N ASP A 42 -0.78 -4.09 7.34
CA ASP A 42 -1.33 -3.28 8.44
C ASP A 42 -1.84 -1.91 7.92
N ASP A 43 -1.22 -1.35 6.86
CA ASP A 43 -1.72 -0.12 6.20
C ASP A 43 -2.98 -0.39 5.39
N GLU A 44 -2.99 -1.44 4.56
CA GLU A 44 -4.17 -1.81 3.78
C GLU A 44 -5.35 -2.19 4.67
N GLN A 45 -5.11 -2.80 5.84
CA GLN A 45 -6.17 -3.03 6.81
C GLN A 45 -6.78 -1.71 7.31
N SER A 46 -5.97 -0.66 7.49
CA SER A 46 -6.46 0.67 7.87
C SER A 46 -7.31 1.29 6.76
N HIS A 47 -6.99 1.02 5.50
CA HIS A 47 -7.80 1.40 4.33
C HIS A 47 -9.15 0.67 4.29
N VAL A 48 -9.15 -0.65 4.49
CA VAL A 48 -10.35 -1.49 4.63
C VAL A 48 -11.27 -0.94 5.72
N ASP A 49 -10.71 -0.67 6.91
CA ASP A 49 -11.46 -0.15 8.06
C ASP A 49 -12.09 1.23 7.74
N PHE A 50 -11.34 2.10 7.06
CA PHE A 50 -11.84 3.41 6.63
C PHE A 50 -12.99 3.28 5.62
N LEU A 51 -12.90 2.35 4.66
CA LEU A 51 -13.94 2.14 3.66
C LEU A 51 -15.20 1.55 4.26
N HIS A 52 -15.09 0.60 5.20
CA HIS A 52 -16.23 0.10 5.98
C HIS A 52 -16.93 1.23 6.72
N TYR A 53 -16.18 2.04 7.48
CA TYR A 53 -16.72 3.21 8.17
C TYR A 53 -17.42 4.17 7.19
N SER A 54 -16.80 4.44 6.05
CA SER A 54 -17.34 5.36 5.06
C SER A 54 -18.64 4.85 4.44
N LEU A 55 -18.72 3.55 4.13
CA LEU A 55 -19.95 2.90 3.65
C LEU A 55 -21.08 2.99 4.66
N GLU A 56 -20.78 2.82 5.96
CA GLU A 56 -21.76 3.02 7.03
C GLU A 56 -22.26 4.46 7.11
N GLN A 57 -21.36 5.46 7.00
CA GLN A 57 -21.76 6.87 6.98
C GLN A 57 -22.64 7.19 5.78
N LEU A 58 -22.27 6.73 4.58
CA LEU A 58 -23.03 6.96 3.36
C LEU A 58 -24.43 6.35 3.42
N ARG A 59 -24.57 5.13 3.96
CA ARG A 59 -25.88 4.47 4.14
C ARG A 59 -26.76 5.17 5.18
N ALA A 60 -26.15 5.91 6.11
CA ALA A 60 -26.84 6.68 7.13
C ALA A 60 -27.04 8.15 6.75
N ASP A 61 -26.75 8.54 5.49
CA ASP A 61 -26.77 9.92 4.99
C ASP A 61 -25.93 10.90 5.85
N LYS A 62 -24.80 10.41 6.38
CA LYS A 62 -23.85 11.18 7.19
C LYS A 62 -22.61 11.58 6.40
N THR A 63 -21.93 12.61 6.89
CA THR A 63 -20.63 13.05 6.35
C THR A 63 -19.52 12.09 6.76
N ILE A 64 -18.60 11.82 5.85
CA ILE A 64 -17.39 11.04 6.11
C ILE A 64 -16.32 11.94 6.74
N ASP A 65 -15.80 11.55 7.90
CA ASP A 65 -14.61 12.19 8.49
C ASP A 65 -13.34 11.68 7.79
N THR A 66 -12.76 12.51 6.92
CA THR A 66 -11.57 12.17 6.14
C THR A 66 -10.28 12.16 6.95
N THR A 67 -10.28 12.71 8.17
CA THR A 67 -9.09 12.70 9.05
C THR A 67 -8.75 11.30 9.58
N ARG A 68 -9.69 10.36 9.44
CA ARG A 68 -9.51 8.94 9.75
C ARG A 68 -8.71 8.18 8.70
N LEU A 69 -8.62 8.70 7.47
CA LEU A 69 -7.75 8.11 6.43
C LEU A 69 -6.31 8.57 6.68
N GLN A 70 -5.47 7.64 7.10
CA GLN A 70 -4.05 7.86 7.36
C GLN A 70 -3.25 6.77 6.66
N THR A 71 -2.04 7.10 6.23
CA THR A 71 -1.05 6.11 5.78
C THR A 71 0.28 6.45 6.44
N PRO A 72 0.98 5.47 7.05
CA PRO A 72 2.35 5.63 7.53
C PRO A 72 3.37 5.53 6.37
N ILE A 73 2.94 5.22 5.13
CA ILE A 73 3.87 5.03 4.02
C ILE A 73 4.44 6.38 3.53
N PRO A 74 5.78 6.54 3.57
CA PRO A 74 6.42 7.79 3.22
C PRO A 74 6.35 8.08 1.72
N ALA A 75 6.52 9.36 1.38
CA ALA A 75 6.61 9.77 -0.02
C ALA A 75 7.94 9.33 -0.65
N ARG A 76 7.95 9.11 -1.97
CA ARG A 76 9.11 8.63 -2.75
C ARG A 76 10.42 9.37 -2.47
N ASN A 77 10.37 10.69 -2.38
CA ASN A 77 11.54 11.53 -2.12
C ASN A 77 12.18 11.29 -0.74
N GLN A 78 11.41 10.86 0.26
CA GLN A 78 11.93 10.51 1.59
C GLN A 78 12.55 9.10 1.60
N ILE A 79 12.09 8.22 0.70
CA ILE A 79 12.64 6.88 0.53
C ILE A 79 14.05 6.98 -0.07
N ASP A 80 14.22 7.71 -1.17
CA ASP A 80 15.50 7.85 -1.89
C ASP A 80 16.65 8.37 -1.00
N ALA A 81 16.35 9.28 -0.07
CA ALA A 81 17.33 9.86 0.85
C ALA A 81 17.89 8.85 1.88
N ASN A 82 17.17 7.77 2.15
CA ASN A 82 17.49 6.80 3.21
C ASN A 82 17.98 5.44 2.70
N ILE A 83 17.98 5.22 1.38
CA ILE A 83 18.38 3.96 0.74
C ILE A 83 19.80 3.50 1.12
N GLU A 84 20.75 4.42 1.30
CA GLU A 84 22.15 4.07 1.61
C GLU A 84 22.35 3.59 3.06
N LYS A 85 21.49 4.00 4.01
CA LYS A 85 21.66 3.70 5.44
C LYS A 85 21.11 2.33 5.86
N ILE A 86 20.30 1.70 5.00
CA ILE A 86 19.40 0.60 5.42
C ILE A 86 19.62 -0.66 4.56
N LYS A 87 20.76 -0.82 3.90
CA LYS A 87 21.07 -2.00 3.07
C LYS A 87 21.33 -3.25 3.93
N ALA A 88 20.61 -4.35 3.69
CA ALA A 88 21.00 -5.68 4.22
C ALA A 88 20.94 -6.75 3.14
N GLU A 89 21.93 -7.65 3.15
CA GLU A 89 22.08 -8.75 2.19
C GLU A 89 21.01 -9.84 2.36
N ILE A 90 20.45 -10.29 1.24
CA ILE A 90 19.51 -11.40 1.11
C ILE A 90 20.27 -12.63 0.59
N PRO A 91 20.08 -13.81 1.19
CA PRO A 91 20.57 -15.05 0.63
C PRO A 91 20.02 -15.30 -0.78
N LYS A 92 20.90 -15.53 -1.77
CA LYS A 92 20.52 -15.71 -3.18
C LYS A 92 19.41 -16.75 -3.43
N GLN A 93 19.34 -17.78 -2.58
CA GLN A 93 18.32 -18.84 -2.63
C GLN A 93 16.88 -18.37 -2.37
N MET A 94 16.70 -17.24 -1.67
CA MET A 94 15.39 -16.67 -1.32
C MET A 94 14.87 -15.67 -2.37
N LEU A 95 15.77 -15.14 -3.21
CA LEU A 95 15.48 -14.03 -4.13
C LEU A 95 14.41 -14.36 -5.19
N GLY A 96 14.38 -15.60 -5.69
CA GLY A 96 13.43 -15.99 -6.75
C GLY A 96 11.98 -15.99 -6.29
N ASN A 97 11.72 -16.55 -5.11
CA ASN A 97 10.37 -16.61 -4.54
C ASN A 97 9.89 -15.23 -4.12
N ILE A 98 10.76 -14.46 -3.46
CA ILE A 98 10.50 -13.09 -3.04
C ILE A 98 10.15 -12.19 -4.23
N ARG A 99 10.96 -12.24 -5.30
CA ARG A 99 10.71 -11.47 -6.51
C ARG A 99 9.36 -11.79 -7.13
N THR A 100 8.95 -13.05 -7.11
CA THR A 100 7.64 -13.46 -7.63
C THR A 100 6.52 -12.83 -6.81
N VAL A 101 6.61 -12.91 -5.48
CA VAL A 101 5.63 -12.28 -4.57
C VAL A 101 5.57 -10.76 -4.76
N LEU A 102 6.71 -10.08 -4.83
CA LEU A 102 6.75 -8.63 -5.04
C LEU A 102 6.17 -8.21 -6.41
N ASN A 103 6.42 -8.98 -7.48
CA ASN A 103 5.80 -8.68 -8.79
C ASN A 103 4.28 -8.87 -8.76
N SER A 104 3.78 -9.86 -8.02
CA SER A 104 2.35 -10.04 -7.79
C SER A 104 1.76 -8.89 -6.98
N ALA A 105 2.44 -8.44 -5.91
CA ALA A 105 2.07 -7.23 -5.17
C ALA A 105 1.98 -6.02 -6.09
N LEU A 106 3.06 -5.71 -6.82
CA LEU A 106 3.14 -4.56 -7.73
C LEU A 106 2.00 -4.55 -8.76
N LYS A 107 1.58 -5.73 -9.23
CA LYS A 107 0.45 -5.85 -10.15
C LYS A 107 -0.86 -5.45 -9.46
N LEU A 108 -1.12 -5.95 -8.25
CA LEU A 108 -2.30 -5.59 -7.47
C LEU A 108 -2.32 -4.09 -7.18
N GLU A 109 -1.21 -3.53 -6.71
CA GLU A 109 -1.05 -2.10 -6.43
C GLU A 109 -1.39 -1.22 -7.64
N LYS A 110 -0.90 -1.62 -8.82
CA LYS A 110 -1.19 -0.91 -10.08
C LYS A 110 -2.65 -1.05 -10.51
N GLU A 111 -3.27 -2.21 -10.29
CA GLU A 111 -4.68 -2.44 -10.57
C GLU A 111 -5.57 -1.57 -9.65
N THR A 112 -5.28 -1.55 -8.34
CA THR A 112 -5.97 -0.74 -7.33
C THR A 112 -5.80 0.76 -7.61
N SER A 113 -4.57 1.22 -7.85
CA SER A 113 -4.29 2.60 -8.28
C SER A 113 -5.05 3.00 -9.55
N ALA A 114 -5.12 2.10 -10.54
CA ALA A 114 -5.85 2.37 -11.79
C ALA A 114 -7.36 2.46 -11.53
N TYR A 115 -7.90 1.63 -10.64
CA TYR A 115 -9.29 1.71 -10.20
C TYR A 115 -9.58 3.06 -9.56
N TYR A 116 -8.80 3.49 -8.57
CA TYR A 116 -9.00 4.78 -7.90
C TYR A 116 -8.90 5.96 -8.86
N ARG A 117 -7.95 5.92 -9.80
CA ARG A 117 -7.82 6.94 -10.85
C ARG A 117 -9.10 7.03 -11.68
N ALA A 118 -9.61 5.89 -12.16
CA ALA A 118 -10.83 5.85 -12.96
C ALA A 118 -12.09 6.25 -12.17
N ALA A 119 -12.18 5.87 -10.89
CA ALA A 119 -13.29 6.24 -10.00
C ALA A 119 -13.28 7.74 -9.70
N ARG A 120 -12.12 8.30 -9.36
CA ARG A 120 -11.90 9.73 -9.14
C ARG A 120 -12.32 10.55 -10.36
N ASP A 121 -11.93 10.13 -11.56
CA ASP A 121 -12.21 10.88 -12.79
C ASP A 121 -13.69 10.90 -13.19
N LYS A 122 -14.48 9.98 -12.62
CA LYS A 122 -15.93 9.85 -12.85
C LYS A 122 -16.78 10.38 -11.69
N THR A 123 -16.15 10.98 -10.68
CA THR A 123 -16.81 11.42 -9.44
C THR A 123 -16.48 12.87 -9.17
N GLU A 124 -17.38 13.57 -8.49
CA GLU A 124 -17.23 14.98 -8.10
C GLU A 124 -17.49 15.17 -6.60
N GLY A 125 -17.19 16.36 -6.08
CA GLY A 125 -17.43 16.72 -4.69
C GLY A 125 -16.53 15.97 -3.68
N PRO A 126 -16.96 15.88 -2.40
CA PRO A 126 -16.12 15.33 -1.33
C PRO A 126 -15.62 13.90 -1.57
N ILE A 127 -16.40 13.09 -2.29
CA ILE A 127 -16.04 11.71 -2.64
C ILE A 127 -14.84 11.69 -3.58
N ARG A 128 -14.76 12.64 -4.53
CA ARG A 128 -13.60 12.78 -5.41
C ARG A 128 -12.32 13.09 -4.62
N ASP A 129 -12.41 13.87 -3.57
CA ASP A 129 -11.25 14.24 -2.74
C ASP A 129 -10.74 13.04 -1.93
N ILE A 130 -11.65 12.21 -1.41
CA ILE A 130 -11.31 10.94 -0.77
C ILE A 130 -10.60 10.00 -1.76
N LEU A 131 -11.19 9.79 -2.95
CA LEU A 131 -10.60 8.95 -4.00
C LEU A 131 -9.25 9.50 -4.49
N SER A 132 -9.09 10.83 -4.51
CA SER A 132 -7.81 11.47 -4.84
C SER A 132 -6.75 11.26 -3.77
N THR A 133 -7.18 11.09 -2.51
CA THR A 133 -6.28 10.79 -1.40
C THR A 133 -5.84 9.33 -1.49
N PHE A 134 -6.77 8.38 -1.62
CA PHE A 134 -6.47 6.96 -1.87
C PHE A 134 -5.50 6.78 -3.04
N LEU A 135 -5.79 7.37 -4.21
CA LEU A 135 -4.89 7.28 -5.35
C LEU A 135 -3.45 7.69 -5.03
N LYS A 136 -3.26 8.76 -4.24
CA LYS A 136 -1.92 9.20 -3.85
C LYS A 136 -1.23 8.23 -2.89
N ILE A 137 -2.00 7.50 -2.07
CA ILE A 137 -1.48 6.50 -1.15
C ILE A 137 -1.07 5.26 -1.95
N GLU A 138 -1.95 4.73 -2.78
CA GLU A 138 -1.66 3.56 -3.63
C GLU A 138 -0.48 3.80 -4.59
N GLU A 139 -0.35 5.01 -5.14
CA GLU A 139 0.81 5.36 -5.97
C GLU A 139 2.13 5.30 -5.17
N ARG A 140 2.11 5.56 -3.84
CA ARG A 140 3.29 5.36 -2.97
C ARG A 140 3.55 3.88 -2.70
N HIS A 141 2.53 3.05 -2.58
CA HIS A 141 2.71 1.61 -2.43
C HIS A 141 3.36 1.03 -3.69
N VAL A 142 2.90 1.43 -4.88
CA VAL A 142 3.56 1.10 -6.16
C VAL A 142 5.05 1.47 -6.12
N ASP A 143 5.38 2.68 -5.64
CA ASP A 143 6.76 3.13 -5.54
C ASP A 143 7.59 2.26 -4.57
N VAL A 144 7.09 1.99 -3.37
CA VAL A 144 7.76 1.16 -2.36
C VAL A 144 8.01 -0.24 -2.91
N VAL A 145 6.99 -0.90 -3.47
CA VAL A 145 7.13 -2.26 -4.00
C VAL A 145 8.10 -2.30 -5.18
N GLN A 146 8.07 -1.29 -6.06
CA GLN A 146 9.01 -1.20 -7.17
C GLN A 146 10.47 -1.05 -6.68
N ILE A 147 10.70 -0.23 -5.66
CA ILE A 147 12.01 -0.07 -5.03
C ILE A 147 12.47 -1.40 -4.44
N GLU A 148 11.62 -2.12 -3.71
CA GLU A 148 11.99 -3.44 -3.17
C GLU A 148 12.34 -4.45 -4.28
N ILE A 149 11.62 -4.45 -5.42
CA ILE A 149 11.94 -5.28 -6.58
C ILE A 149 13.32 -4.91 -7.14
N ASP A 150 13.59 -3.62 -7.31
CA ASP A 150 14.83 -3.13 -7.91
C ASP A 150 16.02 -3.50 -7.02
N HIS A 151 15.90 -3.33 -5.70
CA HIS A 151 16.94 -3.68 -4.73
C HIS A 151 17.15 -5.20 -4.61
N ALA A 152 16.07 -5.98 -4.56
CA ALA A 152 16.15 -7.44 -4.56
C ALA A 152 16.79 -7.97 -5.85
N THR A 153 16.54 -7.32 -7.00
CA THR A 153 17.05 -7.77 -8.31
C THR A 153 18.52 -7.39 -8.53
N HIS A 154 18.92 -6.16 -8.20
CA HIS A 154 20.27 -5.66 -8.53
C HIS A 154 21.32 -6.04 -7.48
N ASN A 155 20.94 -6.05 -6.20
CA ASN A 155 21.90 -6.18 -5.11
C ASN A 155 21.63 -7.38 -4.21
N GLY A 156 20.46 -8.04 -4.36
CA GLY A 156 19.98 -9.01 -3.41
C GLY A 156 19.84 -8.39 -2.02
N MET A 157 19.24 -7.21 -1.90
CA MET A 157 19.05 -6.52 -0.63
C MET A 157 17.59 -6.09 -0.44
N TRP A 158 17.12 -6.06 0.80
CA TRP A 158 15.82 -5.46 1.17
C TRP A 158 16.02 -4.02 1.63
N PHE A 159 15.04 -3.16 1.36
CA PHE A 159 14.90 -1.87 2.01
C PHE A 159 13.89 -1.99 3.18
N ASN A 160 14.03 -1.19 4.24
CA ASN A 160 13.14 -1.27 5.42
C ASN A 160 12.60 0.13 5.66
N PHE A 161 11.43 0.40 5.13
CA PHE A 161 10.82 1.72 5.27
C PHE A 161 10.36 2.03 6.70
N MET A 162 10.20 1.02 7.58
CA MET A 162 9.87 1.26 9.00
C MET A 162 11.04 1.85 9.81
N GLU A 163 12.29 1.75 9.32
CA GLU A 163 13.45 2.40 9.94
C GLU A 163 13.62 3.87 9.55
N ILE A 164 12.73 4.41 8.70
CA ILE A 164 12.74 5.83 8.28
C ILE A 164 12.30 6.76 9.42
N ASN A 165 11.69 6.25 10.49
CA ASN A 165 11.43 6.99 11.73
C ASN A 165 12.68 7.12 12.61
N LEU A 166 13.81 7.53 12.04
CA LEU A 166 14.99 7.95 12.79
C LEU A 166 15.27 9.42 12.49
N GLU A 167 14.86 10.24 13.47
CA GLU A 167 15.16 11.67 13.67
C GLU A 167 14.38 12.66 12.78
N VAL A 168 13.18 13.02 13.25
CA VAL A 168 12.74 14.42 13.18
C VAL A 168 13.53 15.18 14.24
N GLU A 169 14.62 15.84 13.84
CA GLU A 169 15.15 17.02 14.52
C GLU A 169 14.41 18.28 14.06
#